data_AF-A0A6I2WV99-F1
#
_entry.id   AF-A0A6I2WV99-F1
#
_cell.length_a   1.000
_cell.length_b   1.000
_cell.length_c   1.000
_cell.angle_alpha   90.00
_cell.angle_beta   90.00
_cell.angle_gamma   90.00
#
_symmetry.space_group_name_H-M   'P 1'
#
loop_
_entity.id
_entity.type
_entity.pdbx_description
1 polymer ?
#
loop_
_entity_poly.entity_id
_entity_poly.type
_entity_poly.pdbx_seq_one_letter_code
_entity_poly.pdbx_strand_id
1 'polypeptide(L)'
;MGGEFVPADSREPSDIPISWEGQLVVAVRLPPLHGALDRLIEGVERDLRGRLPDLSREDKQRAIRLLDERGAFTLRRAVEDVADAMGVSRITVYNYLNAIHR
;
A
#
# COMPACT_ATOMS: atom_id res chain seq x y z
N MET A 1 -7.78 -6.87 -16.86
CA MET A 1 -6.69 -7.87 -16.84
C MET A 1 -5.41 -7.13 -17.17
N GLY A 2 -4.41 -7.10 -16.29
CA GLY A 2 -3.23 -6.23 -16.45
C GLY A 2 -2.18 -6.44 -15.36
N GLY A 3 -1.77 -7.70 -15.16
CA GLY A 3 -0.65 -8.02 -14.28
C GLY A 3 0.68 -7.96 -15.03
N GLU A 4 1.76 -7.70 -14.30
CA GLU A 4 3.14 -7.69 -14.83
C GLU A 4 3.91 -8.90 -14.28
N PHE A 5 4.81 -9.45 -15.10
CA PHE A 5 5.69 -10.54 -14.70
C PHE A 5 6.93 -9.98 -14.00
N VAL A 6 7.14 -10.36 -12.75
CA VAL A 6 8.28 -9.93 -11.93
C VAL A 6 9.27 -11.10 -11.76
N PRO A 7 10.57 -10.88 -12.00
CA PRO A 7 11.63 -11.85 -11.70
C PRO A 7 11.61 -12.30 -10.23
N ALA A 8 11.96 -13.56 -9.97
CA ALA A 8 11.86 -14.17 -8.65
C ALA A 8 12.72 -13.49 -7.57
N ASP A 9 13.83 -12.87 -7.96
CA ASP A 9 14.75 -12.11 -7.12
C ASP A 9 14.23 -10.70 -6.74
N SER A 10 13.24 -10.21 -7.48
CA SER A 10 12.65 -8.87 -7.34
C SER A 10 11.24 -8.91 -6.73
N ARG A 11 10.87 -10.07 -6.17
CA ARG A 11 9.55 -10.35 -5.63
C ARG A 11 9.26 -9.52 -4.38
N GLU A 12 8.13 -8.83 -4.39
CA GLU A 12 7.53 -8.24 -3.20
C GLU A 12 6.62 -9.26 -2.48
N PRO A 13 6.40 -9.12 -1.15
CA PRO A 13 5.51 -10.00 -0.40
C PRO A 13 4.06 -10.06 -0.95
N SER A 14 3.66 -9.01 -1.66
CA SER A 14 2.36 -8.84 -2.31
C SER A 14 2.23 -9.61 -3.64
N ASP A 15 3.34 -10.00 -4.26
CA ASP A 15 3.35 -10.70 -5.55
C ASP A 15 2.97 -12.18 -5.39
N ILE A 16 2.13 -12.67 -6.32
CA ILE A 16 1.65 -14.06 -6.32
C ILE A 16 2.73 -14.95 -6.94
N PRO A 17 3.28 -15.93 -6.21
CA PRO A 17 4.28 -16.84 -6.76
C PRO A 17 3.62 -17.85 -7.68
N ILE A 18 4.20 -18.05 -8.86
CA ILE A 18 3.84 -19.12 -9.79
C ILE A 18 4.97 -20.14 -9.78
N SER A 19 4.65 -21.35 -9.32
CA SER A 19 5.58 -22.48 -9.28
C SER A 19 5.22 -23.53 -10.33
N TRP A 20 6.25 -24.13 -10.93
CA TRP A 20 6.17 -25.31 -11.78
C TRP A 20 7.06 -26.40 -11.18
N GLU A 21 6.51 -27.59 -10.96
CA GLU A 21 7.25 -28.72 -10.33
C GLU A 21 7.94 -28.36 -9.00
N GLY A 22 7.34 -27.45 -8.23
CA GLY A 22 7.88 -27.00 -6.94
C GLY A 22 8.99 -25.95 -7.05
N GLN A 23 9.43 -25.58 -8.25
CA GLN A 23 10.38 -24.49 -8.48
C GLN A 23 9.62 -23.18 -8.77
N LEU A 24 9.99 -22.09 -8.08
CA LEU A 24 9.44 -20.75 -8.33
C LEU A 24 9.98 -20.25 -9.68
N VAL A 25 9.09 -20.06 -10.66
CA VAL A 25 9.48 -19.65 -12.01
C VAL A 25 9.26 -18.14 -12.20
N VAL A 26 8.18 -17.59 -11.66
CA VAL A 26 7.84 -16.18 -11.81
C VAL A 26 6.93 -15.70 -10.68
N ALA A 27 6.93 -14.40 -10.40
CA ALA A 27 5.92 -13.78 -9.55
C ALA A 27 5.01 -12.89 -10.41
N VAL A 28 3.70 -12.98 -10.19
CA VAL A 28 2.71 -12.12 -10.86
C VAL A 28 2.38 -10.97 -9.94
N ARG A 29 2.72 -9.76 -10.37
CA ARG A 29 2.24 -8.53 -9.75
C ARG A 29 0.83 -8.27 -10.24
N LEU A 30 -0.15 -8.49 -9.38
CA LEU A 30 -1.51 -8.09 -9.68
C LEU A 30 -1.58 -6.56 -9.67
N PRO A 31 -2.33 -5.93 -10.60
CA PRO A 31 -2.67 -4.52 -10.44
C PRO A 31 -3.41 -4.39 -9.10
N PRO A 32 -3.21 -3.30 -8.34
CA PRO A 32 -3.88 -3.11 -7.06
C PRO A 32 -5.38 -3.33 -7.25
N LEU A 33 -5.92 -4.38 -6.64
CA LEU A 33 -7.34 -4.75 -6.76
C LEU A 33 -8.23 -3.83 -5.92
N HIS A 34 -7.70 -2.72 -5.43
CA HIS A 34 -8.35 -1.83 -4.50
C HIS A 34 -8.60 -0.47 -5.15
N GLY A 35 -9.27 -0.45 -6.30
CA GLY A 35 -9.62 0.82 -6.95
C GLY A 35 -10.39 1.80 -6.04
N ALA A 36 -10.99 1.33 -4.94
CA ALA A 36 -11.49 2.20 -3.88
C ALA A 36 -10.37 2.84 -3.04
N LEU A 37 -9.39 2.06 -2.57
CA LEU A 37 -8.23 2.56 -1.84
C LEU A 37 -7.37 3.49 -2.71
N ASP A 38 -7.15 3.14 -3.98
CA ASP A 38 -6.37 3.97 -4.91
C ASP A 38 -7.00 5.36 -5.05
N ARG A 39 -8.33 5.44 -5.21
CA ARG A 39 -9.05 6.72 -5.24
C ARG A 39 -8.94 7.50 -3.95
N LEU A 40 -8.92 6.82 -2.79
CA LEU A 40 -8.73 7.46 -1.49
C LEU A 40 -7.32 8.04 -1.36
N ILE A 41 -6.30 7.27 -1.77
CA ILE A 41 -4.90 7.71 -1.82
C ILE A 41 -4.77 8.92 -2.74
N GLU A 42 -5.26 8.85 -3.97
CA GLU A 42 -5.26 9.98 -4.92
C GLU A 42 -5.96 11.22 -4.36
N GLY A 43 -7.03 11.03 -3.59
CA GLY A 43 -7.71 12.12 -2.89
C GLY A 43 -6.82 12.78 -1.84
N VAL A 44 -6.14 11.97 -1.02
CA VAL A 44 -5.24 12.47 0.03
C VAL A 44 -4.00 13.14 -0.55
N GLU A 45 -3.41 12.57 -1.61
CA GLU A 45 -2.26 13.19 -2.31
C GLU A 45 -2.61 14.57 -2.87
N ARG A 46 -3.83 14.73 -3.41
CA ARG A 46 -4.32 16.04 -3.87
C ARG A 46 -4.49 17.03 -2.72
N ASP A 47 -5.03 16.61 -1.59
CA ASP A 47 -5.25 17.47 -0.43
C ASP A 47 -3.94 17.94 0.21
N LEU A 48 -2.94 17.05 0.23
CA LEU A 48 -1.61 17.33 0.78
C LEU A 48 -0.64 17.92 -0.25
N ARG A 49 -1.07 18.05 -1.50
CA ARG A 49 -0.27 18.58 -2.64
C ARG A 49 1.07 17.85 -2.81
N GLY A 50 1.07 16.54 -2.62
CA GLY A 50 2.29 15.74 -2.69
C GLY A 50 2.01 14.24 -2.79
N ARG A 51 2.98 13.51 -3.33
CA ARG A 51 2.95 12.04 -3.40
C ARG A 51 3.22 11.45 -2.04
N LEU A 52 2.47 10.42 -1.64
CA LEU A 52 2.62 9.73 -0.35
C LEU A 52 4.06 9.39 0.05
N PRO A 53 4.95 8.85 -0.82
CA PRO A 53 6.32 8.53 -0.43
C PRO A 53 7.18 9.76 -0.13
N ASP A 54 6.91 10.89 -0.80
CA ASP A 54 7.69 12.12 -0.74
C ASP A 54 7.24 13.08 0.38
N LEU A 55 6.15 12.74 1.06
CA LEU A 55 5.61 13.53 2.16
C LEU A 55 6.57 13.59 3.35
N SER A 56 6.54 14.73 4.06
CA SER A 56 7.21 14.88 5.35
C SER A 56 6.66 13.86 6.36
N ARG A 57 7.38 13.60 7.45
CA ARG A 57 6.89 12.69 8.49
C ARG A 57 5.55 13.15 9.09
N GLU A 58 5.37 14.46 9.25
CA GLU A 58 4.13 15.05 9.74
C GLU A 58 2.99 14.87 8.74
N ASP A 59 3.26 15.09 7.45
CA ASP A 59 2.26 14.90 6.40
C ASP A 59 1.92 13.42 6.18
N LYS A 60 2.86 12.50 6.38
CA LYS A 60 2.57 11.04 6.38
C LYS A 60 1.62 10.67 7.52
N GLN A 61 1.79 11.23 8.72
CA GLN A 61 0.85 11.03 9.82
C GLN A 61 -0.53 11.61 9.51
N ARG A 62 -0.57 12.81 8.90
CA ARG A 62 -1.81 13.43 8.45
C ARG A 62 -2.50 12.63 7.35
N ALA A 63 -1.73 12.07 6.41
CA ALA A 63 -2.24 11.20 5.35
C ALA A 63 -2.91 9.95 5.93
N ILE A 64 -2.28 9.27 6.90
CA ILE A 64 -2.89 8.12 7.58
C ILE A 64 -4.21 8.50 8.24
N ARG A 65 -4.27 9.64 8.93
CA ARG A 65 -5.51 10.12 9.56
C ARG A 65 -6.62 10.34 8.54
N LEU A 66 -6.32 11.02 7.43
CA LEU A 66 -7.31 11.26 6.37
C LEU A 66 -7.78 9.96 5.70
N LEU A 67 -6.88 8.99 5.51
CA LEU A 67 -7.22 7.68 4.97
C LEU A 67 -8.14 6.91 5.94
N ASP A 68 -7.85 6.95 7.24
CA ASP A 68 -8.67 6.32 8.28
C ASP A 68 -10.07 6.94 8.38
N GLU A 69 -10.15 8.27 8.42
CA GLU A 69 -11.42 9.02 8.42
C GLU A 69 -12.29 8.70 7.18
N ARG A 70 -11.65 8.37 6.04
CA ARG A 70 -12.33 7.98 4.80
C ARG A 70 -12.62 6.48 4.70
N GLY A 71 -12.34 5.73 5.76
CA GLY A 71 -12.62 4.30 5.85
C GLY A 71 -11.65 3.41 5.07
N ALA A 72 -10.47 3.91 4.70
CA ALA A 72 -9.47 3.13 3.95
C ALA A 72 -9.11 1.82 4.67
N PHE A 73 -8.93 1.86 6.00
CA PHE A 73 -8.53 0.69 6.79
C PHE A 73 -9.64 -0.31 7.08
N THR A 74 -10.86 -0.08 6.58
CA THR A 74 -11.92 -1.09 6.54
C THR A 74 -11.74 -2.05 5.37
N LEU A 75 -10.95 -1.66 4.36
CA LEU A 75 -10.66 -2.48 3.19
C LEU A 75 -9.68 -3.59 3.54
N ARG A 76 -9.89 -4.77 2.94
CA ARG A 76 -8.99 -5.91 3.10
C ARG A 76 -7.59 -5.51 2.60
N ARG A 77 -6.56 -5.84 3.39
CA ARG A 77 -5.14 -5.55 3.08
C ARG A 77 -4.77 -4.06 2.97
N ALA A 78 -5.60 -3.15 3.45
CA ALA A 78 -5.32 -1.71 3.36
C ALA A 78 -4.00 -1.31 4.01
N VAL A 79 -3.59 -1.97 5.09
CA VAL A 79 -2.33 -1.66 5.79
C VAL A 79 -1.12 -2.01 4.92
N GLU A 80 -1.12 -3.19 4.28
CA GLU A 80 -0.10 -3.59 3.32
C GLU A 80 0.01 -2.55 2.19
N ASP A 81 -1.11 -2.26 1.53
CA ASP A 81 -1.10 -1.43 0.33
C ASP A 81 -0.75 0.04 0.62
N VAL A 82 -1.21 0.57 1.76
CA VAL A 82 -0.82 1.92 2.20
C VAL A 82 0.65 1.98 2.59
N ALA A 83 1.19 0.93 3.21
CA ALA A 83 2.61 0.87 3.56
C ALA A 83 3.47 0.89 2.28
N ASP A 84 3.11 0.09 1.28
CA ASP A 84 3.77 0.04 -0.02
C ASP A 84 3.68 1.41 -0.73
N ALA A 85 2.49 2.02 -0.77
CA ALA A 85 2.29 3.35 -1.38
C ALA A 85 3.04 4.48 -0.66
N MET A 86 3.17 4.43 0.66
CA MET A 86 3.92 5.44 1.43
C MET A 86 5.44 5.20 1.49
N GLY A 87 5.92 4.05 1.00
CA GLY A 87 7.31 3.64 1.11
C GLY A 87 7.75 3.46 2.56
N VAL A 88 6.88 2.90 3.42
CA VAL A 88 7.16 2.67 4.85
C VAL A 88 6.82 1.23 5.24
N SER A 89 7.25 0.80 6.42
CA SER A 89 6.86 -0.52 6.93
C SER A 89 5.41 -0.56 7.42
N ARG A 90 4.78 -1.74 7.40
CA ARG A 90 3.47 -1.97 8.04
C ARG A 90 3.48 -1.58 9.53
N ILE A 91 4.59 -1.83 10.22
CA ILE A 91 4.77 -1.41 11.62
C ILE A 91 4.66 0.11 11.76
N THR A 92 5.21 0.87 10.81
CA THR A 92 5.12 2.33 10.77
C THR A 92 3.66 2.79 10.60
N VAL A 93 2.89 2.12 9.73
CA VAL A 93 1.45 2.40 9.56
C VAL A 93 0.68 2.14 10.85
N TYR A 94 0.89 0.98 11.50
CA TYR A 94 0.27 0.68 12.80
C TYR A 94 0.65 1.70 13.88
N ASN A 95 1.90 2.17 13.90
CA ASN A 95 2.33 3.21 14.85
C ASN A 95 1.57 4.52 14.63
N TYR A 96 1.33 4.91 13.38
CA TYR A 96 0.54 6.10 13.06
C TYR A 96 -0.93 5.93 13.45
N LEU A 97 -1.56 4.78 13.17
CA LEU A 97 -2.93 4.48 13.58
C LEU A 97 -3.09 4.49 15.11
N ASN A 98 -2.16 3.87 15.84
CA ASN A 98 -2.15 3.88 17.31
C ASN A 98 -1.99 5.29 17.90
N ALA A 99 -1.38 6.22 17.17
CA ALA A 99 -1.27 7.62 17.59
C ALA A 99 -2.54 8.44 17.33
N ILE A 100 -3.45 7.95 16.48
CA ILE A 100 -4.73 8.60 16.16
C ILE A 100 -5.84 8.14 17.12
N HIS A 101 -5.89 6.85 17.46
CA HIS A 101 -6.90 6.27 18.34
C HIS A 101 -6.61 6.41 19.85
N ARG A 102 -5.60 7.20 20.21
CA ARG A 102 -5.19 7.44 21.60
C ARG A 102 -5.71 8.77 22.11
#